data_AF-A0AAN5RYL3-F1
#
_entry.id   AF-A0AAN5RYL3-F1
#
_cell.length_a   1.000
_cell.length_b   1.000
_cell.length_c   1.000
_cell.angle_alpha   90.00
_cell.angle_beta   90.00
_cell.angle_gamma   90.00
#
_symmetry.space_group_name_H-M   'P 1'
#
loop_
_entity.id
_entity.type
_entity.pdbx_description
1 polymer ?
#
loop_
_entity_poly.entity_id
_entity_poly.type
_entity_poly.pdbx_seq_one_letter_code
_entity_poly.pdbx_strand_id
1 'polypeptide(L)'
;MLHDPSGGYSECPSRECYKDRNAMRYPRSSGEFFHYPEFDWDDYLSFQLWDGPDVMVIEFVIPGEQAARITEMIYNHGMAGSFSCAKTVFKILKESGGIFNVLEETPVLKENPWQLREKLLGIYYPEYGGVISGAY
;
A
#
# COMPACT_ATOMS: atom_id res chain seq x y z
N MET A 1 -9.36 -3.12 -3.63
CA MET A 1 -8.41 -4.24 -3.85
C MET A 1 -7.22 -3.97 -2.97
N LEU A 2 -6.73 -4.99 -2.29
CA LEU A 2 -5.53 -4.97 -1.47
C LEU A 2 -4.48 -5.85 -2.16
N HIS A 3 -3.25 -5.35 -2.25
CA HIS A 3 -2.11 -6.11 -2.74
C HIS A 3 -0.91 -5.81 -1.86
N ASP A 4 -0.36 -6.86 -1.25
CA ASP A 4 0.86 -6.77 -0.46
C ASP A 4 1.99 -7.51 -1.20
N PRO A 5 2.89 -6.79 -1.88
CA PRO A 5 3.87 -7.41 -2.77
C PRO A 5 4.98 -8.16 -2.02
N SER A 6 5.24 -7.85 -0.74
CA SER A 6 6.34 -8.46 0.03
C SER A 6 5.97 -8.88 1.46
N GLY A 7 4.77 -8.55 1.93
CA GLY A 7 4.24 -9.01 3.20
C GLY A 7 3.33 -10.20 3.01
N GLY A 8 2.97 -10.83 4.12
CA GLY A 8 1.95 -11.88 4.16
C GLY A 8 0.84 -11.40 5.07
N TYR A 9 -0.39 -11.78 4.77
CA TYR A 9 -1.51 -11.54 5.66
C TYR A 9 -1.87 -12.86 6.32
N SER A 10 -1.76 -12.91 7.64
CA SER A 10 -2.11 -14.12 8.38
C SER A 10 -3.62 -14.31 8.36
N GLU A 11 -4.03 -15.31 7.59
CA GLU A 11 -4.99 -16.41 7.83
C GLU A 11 -6.25 -16.27 8.69
N CYS A 12 -6.32 -15.28 9.57
CA CYS A 12 -7.33 -15.11 10.59
C CYS A 12 -8.10 -13.80 10.36
N PRO A 13 -9.42 -13.85 10.09
CA PRO A 13 -10.27 -12.67 9.83
C PRO A 13 -10.69 -11.94 11.12
N SER A 14 -9.92 -12.07 12.20
CA SER A 14 -10.10 -11.30 13.44
C SER A 14 -9.00 -11.63 14.45
N ARG A 15 -8.77 -10.72 15.41
CA ARG A 15 -7.87 -10.94 16.55
C ARG A 15 -8.24 -12.17 17.40
N GLU A 16 -9.53 -12.51 17.49
CA GLU A 16 -10.00 -13.67 18.26
C GLU A 16 -9.57 -15.00 17.64
N CYS A 17 -9.46 -15.08 16.31
CA CYS A 17 -8.95 -16.27 15.62
C CYS A 17 -7.51 -16.64 16.03
N TYR A 18 -6.70 -15.67 16.44
CA TYR A 18 -5.35 -15.94 16.96
C TYR A 18 -5.35 -16.59 18.35
N LYS A 19 -6.44 -16.44 19.12
CA LYS A 19 -6.58 -17.02 20.46
C LYS A 19 -7.02 -18.48 20.42
N ASP A 20 -7.65 -18.92 19.34
CA ASP A 20 -8.00 -20.32 19.10
C ASP A 20 -6.95 -21.00 18.22
N ARG A 21 -6.26 -21.99 18.78
CA ARG A 21 -5.25 -22.78 18.06
C ARG A 21 -5.88 -23.71 17.00
N ASN A 22 -7.18 -23.99 17.09
CA ASN A 22 -7.92 -24.85 16.19
C ASN A 22 -8.75 -24.08 15.15
N ALA A 23 -8.76 -22.75 15.21
CA ALA A 23 -9.45 -21.94 14.21
C ALA A 23 -8.91 -22.27 12.81
N MET A 24 -9.81 -22.32 11.83
CA MET A 24 -9.43 -22.53 10.43
C MET A 24 -8.73 -21.28 9.91
N ARG A 25 -7.57 -21.48 9.29
CA ARG A 25 -6.66 -20.44 8.86
C ARG A 25 -6.34 -20.63 7.37
N TYR A 26 -6.41 -19.53 6.61
CA TYR A 26 -6.06 -19.49 5.19
C TYR A 26 -4.73 -18.74 4.96
N PRO A 27 -3.58 -19.43 4.84
CA PRO A 27 -2.29 -18.82 4.50
C PRO A 27 -2.42 -17.92 3.28
N ARG A 28 -2.15 -16.62 3.44
CA ARG A 28 -2.08 -15.69 2.32
C ARG A 28 -0.62 -15.25 2.14
N SER A 29 -0.06 -15.60 0.98
CA SER A 29 1.35 -15.37 0.67
C SER A 29 1.60 -13.97 0.11
N SER A 30 2.87 -13.56 0.07
CA SER A 30 3.29 -12.34 -0.61
C SER A 30 2.93 -12.35 -2.09
N GLY A 31 2.49 -11.20 -2.58
CA GLY A 31 2.11 -10.98 -3.97
C GLY A 31 0.68 -11.43 -4.31
N GLU A 32 -0.11 -11.90 -3.35
CA GLU A 32 -1.52 -12.19 -3.57
C GLU A 32 -2.36 -10.90 -3.76
N PHE A 33 -3.48 -11.05 -4.46
CA PHE A 33 -4.46 -10.00 -4.69
C PHE A 33 -5.72 -10.34 -3.90
N PHE A 34 -6.24 -9.37 -3.16
CA PHE A 34 -7.48 -9.51 -2.40
C PHE A 34 -8.51 -8.50 -2.90
N HIS A 35 -9.65 -9.01 -3.32
CA HIS A 35 -10.77 -8.19 -3.76
C HIS A 35 -11.76 -8.01 -2.63
N TYR A 36 -12.39 -6.85 -2.50
CA TYR A 36 -13.54 -6.76 -1.60
C TYR A 36 -14.66 -7.66 -2.15
N PRO A 37 -15.37 -8.47 -1.32
CA PRO A 37 -15.36 -8.48 0.15
C PRO A 37 -14.47 -9.57 0.79
N GLU A 38 -13.47 -10.11 0.09
CA GLU A 38 -12.57 -11.17 0.58
C GLU A 38 -11.66 -10.73 1.75
N PHE A 39 -11.55 -9.42 2.00
CA PHE A 39 -10.79 -8.84 3.10
C PHE A 39 -11.54 -7.67 3.75
N ASP A 40 -11.24 -7.44 5.02
CA ASP A 40 -11.67 -6.28 5.80
C ASP A 40 -10.46 -5.39 6.14
N TRP A 41 -10.63 -4.07 6.08
CA TRP A 41 -9.53 -3.12 6.32
C TRP A 41 -9.12 -3.07 7.79
N ASP A 42 -10.07 -3.16 8.72
CA ASP A 42 -9.76 -3.13 10.16
C ASP A 42 -8.98 -4.38 10.55
N ASP A 43 -9.36 -5.55 10.00
CA ASP A 43 -8.62 -6.78 10.22
C ASP A 43 -7.20 -6.71 9.65
N TYR A 44 -7.05 -6.23 8.41
CA TYR A 44 -5.74 -6.06 7.78
C TYR A 44 -4.83 -5.12 8.58
N LEU A 45 -5.35 -3.94 8.97
CA LEU A 45 -4.62 -2.99 9.81
C LEU A 45 -4.27 -3.59 11.16
N SER A 46 -5.19 -4.35 11.78
CA SER A 46 -4.95 -4.97 13.09
C SER A 46 -3.78 -5.95 13.10
N PHE A 47 -3.54 -6.61 11.96
CA PHE A 47 -2.42 -7.52 11.75
C PHE A 47 -1.09 -6.76 11.60
N GLN A 48 -1.08 -5.71 10.79
CA GLN A 48 0.12 -4.88 10.57
C GLN A 48 0.59 -4.17 11.85
N LEU A 49 -0.32 -3.91 12.80
CA LEU A 49 0.01 -3.34 14.11
C LEU A 49 0.84 -4.28 15.00
N TRP A 50 1.02 -5.56 14.65
CA TRP A 50 1.89 -6.47 15.41
C TRP A 50 3.36 -6.02 15.41
N ASP A 51 3.81 -5.43 14.30
CA ASP A 51 5.16 -4.89 14.15
C ASP A 51 5.33 -3.48 14.76
N GLY A 52 4.28 -2.92 15.38
CA GLY A 52 4.30 -1.66 16.11
C GLY A 52 3.08 -0.77 15.84
N PRO A 53 2.85 0.27 16.68
CA PRO A 53 1.70 1.15 16.56
C PRO A 53 1.78 2.17 15.41
N ASP A 54 2.94 2.29 14.75
CA ASP A 54 3.24 3.36 13.79
C ASP A 54 2.76 3.04 12.36
N VAL A 55 1.47 2.70 12.22
CA VAL A 55 0.82 2.52 10.91
C VAL A 55 0.16 3.83 10.49
N MET A 56 0.45 4.28 9.26
CA MET A 56 -0.16 5.46 8.64
C MET A 56 -0.85 5.05 7.35
N VAL A 57 -2.11 5.45 7.20
CA VAL A 57 -2.87 5.33 5.95
C VAL A 57 -2.88 6.69 5.27
N ILE A 58 -2.46 6.74 4.00
CA ILE A 58 -2.46 7.95 3.17
C ILE A 58 -3.39 7.68 1.98
N GLU A 59 -4.48 8.43 1.88
CA GLU A 59 -5.52 8.24 0.87
C GLU A 59 -5.40 9.29 -0.25
N PHE A 60 -5.49 8.89 -1.51
CA PHE A 60 -5.45 9.84 -2.63
C PHE A 60 -6.70 9.69 -3.49
N VAL A 61 -7.30 10.82 -3.88
CA VAL A 61 -8.32 10.85 -4.93
C VAL A 61 -7.62 11.06 -6.27
N ILE A 62 -7.80 10.11 -7.19
CA ILE A 62 -7.17 10.11 -8.50
C ILE A 62 -8.20 9.85 -9.62
N PRO A 63 -7.94 10.31 -10.86
CA PRO A 63 -8.79 9.97 -12.00
C PRO A 63 -8.89 8.45 -12.22
N GLY A 64 -10.05 7.98 -12.70
CA GLY A 64 -10.31 6.55 -12.91
C GLY A 64 -9.32 5.87 -13.87
N GLU A 65 -8.88 6.56 -14.92
CA GLU A 65 -7.86 6.05 -15.85
C GLU A 65 -6.51 5.82 -15.15
N GLN A 66 -6.11 6.75 -14.27
CA GLN A 66 -4.90 6.60 -13.46
C GLN A 66 -5.04 5.41 -12.50
N ALA A 67 -6.20 5.26 -11.83
CA ALA A 67 -6.47 4.12 -10.95
C ALA A 67 -6.41 2.78 -11.68
N ALA A 68 -6.95 2.71 -12.90
CA ALA A 68 -6.90 1.51 -13.75
C ALA A 68 -5.45 1.16 -14.13
N ARG A 69 -4.65 2.17 -14.51
CA ARG A 69 -3.22 1.98 -14.82
C ARG A 69 -2.41 1.50 -13.62
N ILE A 70 -2.62 2.09 -12.44
CA ILE A 70 -1.98 1.62 -11.19
C ILE A 70 -2.35 0.16 -10.96
N THR A 71 -3.63 -0.18 -11.08
CA THR A 71 -4.13 -1.55 -10.88
C THR A 71 -3.47 -2.53 -11.84
N GLU A 72 -3.39 -2.21 -13.14
CA GLU A 72 -2.70 -3.03 -14.14
C GLU A 72 -1.20 -3.22 -13.81
N MET A 73 -0.52 -2.15 -13.39
CA MET A 73 0.89 -2.21 -13.02
C MET A 73 1.13 -3.09 -11.78
N ILE A 74 0.23 -3.05 -10.79
CA ILE A 74 0.26 -3.94 -9.62
C ILE A 74 0.11 -5.40 -10.07
N TYR A 75 -0.87 -5.71 -10.94
CA TYR A 75 -1.03 -7.06 -11.50
C TYR A 75 0.19 -7.57 -12.24
N ASN A 76 0.81 -6.71 -13.06
CA ASN A 76 1.98 -7.07 -13.85
C ASN A 76 3.26 -7.20 -13.01
N HIS A 77 3.31 -6.57 -11.83
CA HIS A 77 4.47 -6.65 -10.95
C HIS A 77 4.53 -7.97 -10.19
N GLY A 78 3.40 -8.44 -9.65
CA GLY A 78 3.35 -9.64 -8.82
C GLY A 78 4.11 -9.47 -7.50
N MET A 79 4.95 -10.44 -7.14
CA MET A 79 5.71 -10.42 -5.88
C MET A 79 6.94 -9.48 -5.95
N ALA A 80 7.31 -8.91 -4.80
CA ALA A 80 8.54 -8.16 -4.62
C ALA A 80 9.41 -8.82 -3.54
N GLY A 81 10.73 -8.79 -3.73
CA GLY A 81 11.69 -9.37 -2.78
C GLY A 81 11.73 -8.63 -1.43
N SER A 82 12.30 -9.26 -0.40
CA SER A 82 12.49 -8.63 0.91
C SER A 82 13.17 -7.27 0.79
N PHE A 83 12.67 -6.27 1.54
CA PHE A 83 13.15 -4.89 1.53
C PHE A 83 13.00 -4.13 0.19
N SER A 84 12.15 -4.60 -0.73
CA SER A 84 11.88 -3.91 -2.00
C SER A 84 10.47 -3.34 -2.15
N CYS A 85 9.58 -3.58 -1.16
CA CYS A 85 8.20 -3.11 -1.16
C CYS A 85 8.08 -1.60 -1.45
N ALA A 86 8.77 -0.76 -0.71
CA ALA A 86 8.73 0.69 -0.90
C ALA A 86 9.26 1.12 -2.28
N LYS A 87 10.30 0.46 -2.79
CA LYS A 87 10.79 0.72 -4.16
C LYS A 87 9.78 0.33 -5.23
N THR A 88 9.10 -0.80 -5.07
CA THR A 88 8.05 -1.25 -5.98
C THR A 88 6.87 -0.28 -5.98
N VAL A 89 6.38 0.11 -4.79
CA VAL A 89 5.28 1.08 -4.66
C VAL A 89 5.68 2.42 -5.29
N PHE A 90 6.87 2.94 -4.98
CA PHE A 90 7.38 4.17 -5.58
C PHE A 90 7.35 4.11 -7.11
N LYS A 91 7.90 3.03 -7.69
CA LYS A 91 7.96 2.85 -9.15
C LYS A 91 6.56 2.84 -9.76
N ILE A 92 5.63 2.07 -9.19
CA ILE A 92 4.25 1.98 -9.67
C ILE A 92 3.59 3.36 -9.64
N LEU A 93 3.69 4.08 -8.52
CA LEU A 93 3.08 5.40 -8.37
C LEU A 93 3.68 6.40 -9.37
N LYS A 94 5.02 6.49 -9.44
CA LYS A 94 5.71 7.41 -10.35
C LYS A 94 5.36 7.14 -11.81
N GLU A 95 5.42 5.88 -12.25
CA GLU A 95 5.15 5.51 -13.64
C GLU A 95 3.65 5.62 -13.99
N SER A 96 2.74 5.55 -13.02
CA SER A 96 1.31 5.78 -13.25
C SER A 96 0.98 7.19 -13.72
N GLY A 97 1.82 8.16 -13.37
CA GLY A 97 1.68 9.57 -13.74
C GLY A 97 0.79 10.38 -12.80
N GLY A 98 0.07 11.37 -13.34
CA GLY A 98 -0.86 12.21 -12.59
C GLY A 98 -0.21 12.96 -11.42
N ILE A 99 -0.87 12.95 -10.26
CA ILE A 99 -0.39 13.60 -9.03
C ILE A 99 0.96 13.05 -8.53
N PHE A 100 1.33 11.83 -8.94
CA PHE A 100 2.57 11.18 -8.53
C PHE A 100 3.76 11.49 -9.45
N ASN A 101 3.55 12.27 -10.53
CA ASN A 101 4.63 12.72 -11.42
C ASN A 101 5.70 13.53 -10.69
N VAL A 102 5.37 14.13 -9.54
CA VAL A 102 6.29 14.93 -8.72
C VAL A 102 7.25 14.08 -7.89
N LEU A 103 7.04 12.76 -7.81
CA LEU A 103 7.95 11.86 -7.07
C LEU A 103 9.31 11.83 -7.77
N GLU A 104 10.38 12.25 -7.10
CA GLU A 104 11.75 12.20 -7.63
C GLU A 104 12.50 10.99 -7.07
N GLU A 105 13.31 10.33 -7.90
CA GLU A 105 14.18 9.24 -7.46
C GLU A 105 15.35 9.78 -6.64
N THR A 106 15.63 9.14 -5.50
CA THR A 106 16.77 9.53 -4.67
C THR A 106 17.99 8.66 -5.02
N PRO A 107 19.14 9.23 -5.47
CA PRO A 107 20.27 8.46 -5.98
C PRO A 107 21.00 7.61 -4.93
N VAL A 108 20.89 7.97 -3.64
CA VAL A 108 21.66 7.36 -2.56
C VAL A 108 20.69 6.77 -1.53
N LEU A 109 20.61 5.44 -1.53
CA LEU A 109 19.78 4.58 -0.69
C LEU A 109 18.31 4.52 -1.13
N LYS A 110 18.04 3.47 -1.94
CA LYS A 110 16.78 2.74 -2.14
C LYS A 110 15.59 3.35 -1.39
N GLU A 111 14.59 3.85 -2.14
CA GLU A 111 13.26 4.25 -1.66
C GLU A 111 12.80 3.35 -0.51
N ASN A 112 13.08 3.79 0.73
CA ASN A 112 12.75 3.04 1.93
C ASN A 112 11.38 3.51 2.43
N PRO A 113 10.71 2.75 3.32
CA PRO A 113 9.35 3.07 3.74
C PRO A 113 9.21 4.48 4.32
N TRP A 114 10.19 4.98 5.08
CA TRP A 114 10.15 6.32 5.67
C TRP A 114 10.29 7.42 4.63
N GLN A 115 11.24 7.30 3.69
CA GLN A 115 11.41 8.29 2.63
C GLN A 115 10.20 8.35 1.71
N LEU A 116 9.65 7.20 1.34
CA LEU A 116 8.43 7.15 0.53
C LEU A 116 7.26 7.80 1.27
N ARG A 117 7.11 7.54 2.57
CA ARG A 117 6.09 8.19 3.41
C ARG A 117 6.20 9.71 3.35
N GLU A 118 7.38 10.28 3.58
CA GLU A 118 7.57 11.75 3.54
C GLU A 118 7.22 12.33 2.16
N LYS A 119 7.60 11.64 1.07
CA LYS A 119 7.24 12.07 -0.30
C LYS A 119 5.73 12.06 -0.53
N LEU A 120 5.03 11.02 -0.08
CA LEU A 120 3.57 10.93 -0.19
C LEU A 120 2.88 12.00 0.65
N LEU A 121 3.37 12.25 1.86
CA LEU A 121 2.88 13.35 2.70
C LEU A 121 3.09 14.71 2.05
N GLY A 122 4.21 14.94 1.35
CA GLY A 122 4.44 16.17 0.60
C GLY A 122 3.47 16.38 -0.58
N ILE A 123 2.93 15.29 -1.15
CA ILE A 123 1.86 15.37 -2.16
C ILE A 123 0.51 15.68 -1.48
N TYR A 124 0.23 15.04 -0.33
CA TYR A 124 -1.04 15.19 0.39
C TYR A 124 -1.16 16.57 1.07
N TYR A 125 -0.07 17.07 1.64
CA TYR A 125 0.06 18.37 2.32
C TYR A 125 1.14 19.23 1.66
N PRO A 126 0.87 19.79 0.46
CA PRO A 126 1.87 20.57 -0.27
C PRO A 126 2.21 21.85 0.51
N GLU A 127 3.50 22.04 0.83
CA GLU A 127 4.01 23.22 1.58
C GLU A 127 3.68 24.56 0.88
N TYR A 128 3.42 24.53 -0.43
CA TYR A 128 2.97 25.67 -1.23
C TYR A 128 1.62 25.38 -1.88
N GLY A 129 0.52 25.62 -1.15
CA GLY A 129 -0.81 25.95 -1.70
C GLY A 129 -1.32 25.10 -2.86
N GLY A 130 -1.05 23.79 -2.85
CA GLY A 130 -1.55 22.88 -3.89
C GLY A 130 -3.05 22.67 -3.73
N VAL A 131 -3.78 22.93 -4.81
CA VAL A 131 -5.24 22.77 -4.89
C VAL A 131 -5.59 21.31 -4.57
N ILE A 132 -6.24 21.06 -3.44
CA ILE A 132 -7.03 19.85 -3.23
C ILE A 132 -8.22 19.97 -4.20
N SER A 133 -8.07 19.47 -5.42
CA SER A 133 -9.21 19.35 -6.33
C SER A 133 -10.06 18.18 -5.84
N GLY A 134 -11.02 18.50 -4.97
CA GLY A 134 -12.01 17.58 -4.44
C GLY A 134 -13.26 18.34 -4.02
N ALA A 135 -13.74 19.22 -4.90
CA ALA A 135 -15.12 19.66 -4.86
C ALA A 135 -15.95 18.74 -5.75
N TYR A 136 -17.12 18.38 -5.22
CA TYR A 136 -18.23 17.59 -5.76
C TYR A 136 -18.20 16.09 -5.47
#